data_AF-A0AAE6T8E1-F1
#
_entry.id   AF-A0AAE6T8E1-F1
#
_cell.length_a   1.000
_cell.length_b   1.000
_cell.length_c   1.000
_cell.angle_alpha   90.00
_cell.angle_beta   90.00
_cell.angle_gamma   90.00
#
_symmetry.space_group_name_H-M   'P 1'
#
loop_
_entity.id
_entity.type
_entity.pdbx_description
1 polymer ?
#
loop_
_entity_poly.entity_id
_entity_poly.type
_entity_poly.pdbx_seq_one_letter_code
_entity_poly.pdbx_strand_id
1 'polypeptide(L)'
;MWEPLTEDVLNQVLNAGELASVTRDRAQVQPDPIPGILAETAATIRSRIASGGRTKLQGGPDCIPGELMAEAGAIVRYRVLVRFALAMTEERVGEWKHANEVLRELSSGSYVIADDASGKTPSPHYSGRPPRWGMSRHGGVM
;
A
#
# COMPACT_ATOMS: atom_id res chain seq x y z
N MET A 1 1.34 -0.70 10.11
CA MET A 1 0.28 -1.61 10.60
C MET A 1 -0.59 -2.03 9.41
N TRP A 2 -1.11 -3.26 9.36
CA TRP A 2 -2.04 -3.70 8.30
C TRP A 2 -3.48 -3.56 8.80
N GLU A 3 -4.31 -2.87 8.03
CA GLU A 3 -5.66 -2.46 8.44
C GLU A 3 -6.68 -2.82 7.36
N PRO A 4 -7.92 -3.20 7.74
CA PRO A 4 -8.97 -3.50 6.77
C PRO A 4 -9.41 -2.24 6.03
N LEU A 5 -9.56 -2.34 4.70
CA LEU A 5 -10.16 -1.29 3.88
C LEU A 5 -11.70 -1.37 3.99
N THR A 6 -12.27 -0.63 4.94
CA THR A 6 -13.71 -0.62 5.24
C THR A 6 -14.45 0.52 4.53
N GLU A 7 -15.78 0.51 4.63
CA GLU A 7 -16.62 1.60 4.11
C GLU A 7 -16.36 2.95 4.78
N ASP A 8 -15.71 2.99 5.95
CA ASP A 8 -15.38 4.23 6.65
C ASP A 8 -14.46 5.13 5.81
N VAL A 9 -13.70 4.56 4.88
CA VAL A 9 -12.87 5.31 3.94
C VAL A 9 -13.71 6.29 3.11
N LEU A 10 -14.98 5.98 2.83
CA LEU A 10 -15.87 6.86 2.06
C LEU A 10 -16.13 8.17 2.79
N ASN A 11 -16.22 8.14 4.12
CA ASN A 11 -16.38 9.34 4.95
C ASN A 11 -15.14 10.25 4.92
N GLN A 12 -13.98 9.68 4.56
CA GLN A 12 -12.70 10.40 4.52
C GLN A 12 -12.43 11.00 3.13
N VAL A 13 -12.84 10.29 2.07
CA VAL A 13 -12.44 10.64 0.68
C VAL A 13 -13.52 11.36 -0.11
N LEU A 14 -14.79 11.26 0.30
CA LEU A 14 -15.92 11.95 -0.34
C LEU A 14 -16.30 13.20 0.44
N ASN A 15 -16.74 14.24 -0.28
CA ASN A 15 -17.41 15.36 0.38
C ASN A 15 -18.85 14.99 0.77
N ALA A 16 -19.48 15.83 1.61
CA ALA A 16 -20.82 15.57 2.12
C ALA A 16 -21.88 15.39 1.01
N GLY A 17 -21.78 16.14 -0.09
CA GLY A 17 -22.73 16.04 -1.21
C GLY A 17 -22.58 14.74 -2.00
N GLU A 18 -21.35 14.29 -2.20
CA GLU A 18 -21.05 12.99 -2.82
C GLU A 18 -21.50 11.85 -1.94
N LEU A 19 -21.18 11.88 -0.65
CA LEU A 19 -21.58 10.85 0.29
C LEU A 19 -23.11 10.71 0.35
N ALA A 20 -23.83 11.83 0.37
CA ALA A 20 -25.29 11.82 0.31
C ALA A 20 -25.82 11.23 -1.01
N SER A 21 -25.15 11.50 -2.13
CA SER A 21 -25.54 10.97 -3.44
C SER A 21 -25.27 9.46 -3.54
N VAL A 22 -24.08 9.01 -3.15
CA VAL A 22 -23.73 7.58 -3.07
C VAL A 22 -24.72 6.84 -2.16
N THR A 23 -25.05 7.41 -1.00
CA THR A 23 -25.99 6.78 -0.05
C THR A 23 -27.39 6.62 -0.67
N ARG A 24 -27.87 7.63 -1.39
CA ARG A 24 -29.17 7.58 -2.08
C ARG A 24 -29.16 6.56 -3.21
N ASP A 25 -28.12 6.58 -4.03
CA ASP A 25 -28.09 5.85 -5.29
C ASP A 25 -27.73 4.38 -5.06
N ARG A 26 -26.89 4.05 -4.07
CA ARG A 26 -26.58 2.64 -3.72
C ARG A 26 -27.81 1.87 -3.27
N ALA A 27 -28.80 2.54 -2.66
CA ALA A 27 -30.06 1.92 -2.27
C ALA A 27 -30.93 1.49 -3.47
N GLN A 28 -30.64 1.99 -4.67
CA GLN A 28 -31.37 1.66 -5.90
C GLN A 28 -30.69 0.57 -6.72
N VAL A 29 -29.48 0.13 -6.34
CA VAL A 29 -28.68 -0.83 -7.10
C VAL A 29 -28.50 -2.10 -6.28
N GLN A 30 -28.94 -3.23 -6.84
CA GLN A 30 -28.74 -4.56 -6.25
C GLN A 30 -27.95 -5.46 -7.21
N PRO A 31 -26.82 -6.07 -6.78
CA PRO A 31 -26.21 -5.90 -5.47
C PRO A 31 -25.56 -4.53 -5.29
N ASP A 32 -25.43 -4.10 -4.03
CA ASP A 32 -24.67 -2.92 -3.65
C ASP A 32 -23.23 -3.01 -4.20
N PRO A 33 -22.77 -2.03 -5.01
CA PRO A 33 -21.46 -2.10 -5.61
C PRO A 33 -20.32 -1.74 -4.64
N ILE A 34 -20.58 -1.08 -3.51
CA ILE A 34 -19.53 -0.56 -2.62
C ILE A 34 -18.64 -1.69 -2.04
N PRO A 35 -19.18 -2.78 -1.48
CA PRO A 35 -18.35 -3.88 -0.99
C PRO A 35 -17.45 -4.48 -2.08
N GLY A 36 -17.94 -4.57 -3.31
CA GLY A 36 -17.17 -5.04 -4.46
C GLY A 36 -16.00 -4.11 -4.79
N ILE A 37 -16.23 -2.80 -4.81
CA ILE A 37 -15.19 -1.79 -5.06
C ILE A 37 -14.08 -1.86 -4.02
N LEU A 38 -14.43 -2.00 -2.73
CA LEU A 38 -13.45 -2.10 -1.64
C LEU A 38 -12.63 -3.39 -1.76
N ALA A 39 -13.30 -4.53 -1.93
CA ALA A 39 -12.64 -5.82 -2.08
C ALA A 39 -11.69 -5.86 -3.28
N GLU A 40 -12.13 -5.35 -4.44
CA GLU A 40 -11.28 -5.25 -5.64
C GLU A 40 -10.10 -4.30 -5.44
N THR A 41 -10.27 -3.22 -4.67
CA THR A 41 -9.18 -2.27 -4.41
C THR A 41 -8.12 -2.90 -3.50
N ALA A 42 -8.54 -3.52 -2.39
CA ALA A 42 -7.63 -4.26 -1.51
C ALA A 42 -6.92 -5.39 -2.27
N ALA A 43 -7.65 -6.18 -3.06
CA ALA A 43 -7.07 -7.24 -3.88
C ALA A 43 -6.05 -6.71 -4.90
N THR A 44 -6.34 -5.57 -5.54
CA THR A 44 -5.41 -4.93 -6.48
C THR A 44 -4.12 -4.56 -5.76
N ILE A 45 -4.19 -3.85 -4.63
CA ILE A 45 -3.02 -3.42 -3.87
C ILE A 45 -2.20 -4.63 -3.39
N ARG A 46 -2.86 -5.63 -2.80
CA ARG A 46 -2.19 -6.86 -2.33
C ARG A 46 -1.51 -7.62 -3.46
N SER A 47 -2.13 -7.70 -4.63
CA SER A 47 -1.52 -8.31 -5.82
C SER A 47 -0.24 -7.58 -6.25
N ARG A 48 -0.23 -6.25 -6.19
CA ARG A 48 0.95 -5.42 -6.53
C ARG A 48 2.08 -5.63 -5.53
N ILE A 49 1.76 -5.66 -4.24
CA ILE A 49 2.73 -5.98 -3.17
C ILE A 49 3.32 -7.38 -3.38
N ALA A 50 2.48 -8.38 -3.62
CA ALA A 50 2.92 -9.75 -3.86
C ALA A 50 3.81 -9.86 -5.11
N SER A 51 3.50 -9.11 -6.17
CA SER A 51 4.28 -9.07 -7.40
C SER A 51 5.69 -8.49 -7.18
N GLY A 52 5.83 -7.49 -6.30
CA GLY A 52 7.13 -6.94 -5.94
C GLY A 52 8.03 -7.90 -5.17
N GLY A 53 7.44 -8.87 -4.45
CA GLY A 53 8.17 -9.94 -3.75
C GLY A 53 9.02 -9.50 -2.54
N ARG A 54 9.06 -8.20 -2.22
CA ARG A 54 9.90 -7.65 -1.12
C ARG A 54 9.16 -7.51 0.21
N THR A 55 7.83 -7.40 0.18
CA THR A 55 7.00 -7.26 1.37
C THR A 55 6.11 -8.50 1.51
N LYS A 56 6.06 -9.08 2.71
CA LYS A 56 5.15 -10.19 3.02
C LYS A 56 3.74 -9.66 3.25
N LEU A 57 2.74 -10.30 2.64
CA LEU A 57 1.34 -10.01 2.91
C LEU A 57 0.98 -10.39 4.35
N GLN A 58 0.22 -9.53 5.02
CA GLN A 58 -0.30 -9.77 6.37
C GLN A 58 -1.81 -9.51 6.42
N GLY A 59 -2.47 -9.93 7.50
CA GLY A 59 -3.90 -9.73 7.71
C GLY A 59 -4.82 -10.48 6.73
N GLY A 60 -6.10 -10.11 6.76
CA GLY A 60 -7.15 -10.65 5.89
C GLY A 60 -7.03 -10.20 4.42
N PRO A 61 -7.85 -10.76 3.52
CA PRO A 61 -7.86 -10.39 2.10
C PRO A 61 -8.24 -8.93 1.83
N ASP A 62 -8.93 -8.30 2.78
CA ASP A 62 -9.34 -6.90 2.80
C ASP A 62 -8.31 -5.97 3.49
N CYS A 63 -7.27 -6.53 4.12
CA CYS A 63 -6.26 -5.74 4.81
C CYS A 63 -5.19 -5.22 3.84
N ILE A 64 -4.84 -3.94 3.99
CA ILE A 64 -3.73 -3.28 3.30
C ILE A 64 -2.80 -2.59 4.32
N PRO A 65 -1.54 -2.33 3.96
CA PRO A 65 -0.65 -1.52 4.79
C PRO A 65 -1.20 -0.11 4.99
N GLY A 66 -1.17 0.40 6.23
CA GLY A 66 -1.64 1.74 6.56
C GLY A 66 -0.91 2.86 5.78
N GLU A 67 0.36 2.62 5.40
CA GLU A 67 1.11 3.51 4.51
C GLU A 67 0.45 3.71 3.13
N LEU A 68 -0.39 2.77 2.69
CA LEU A 68 -1.08 2.80 1.40
C LEU A 68 -2.55 3.22 1.51
N MET A 69 -2.99 3.70 2.69
CA MET A 69 -4.40 4.03 2.91
C MET A 69 -4.84 5.26 2.11
N ALA A 70 -3.92 6.22 1.90
CA ALA A 70 -4.18 7.39 1.06
C ALA A 70 -4.39 7.00 -0.41
N GLU A 71 -3.52 6.14 -0.95
CA GLU A 71 -3.59 5.62 -2.32
C GLU A 71 -4.83 4.75 -2.52
N ALA A 72 -5.14 3.89 -1.53
CA ALA A 72 -6.37 3.13 -1.52
C ALA A 72 -7.59 4.04 -1.55
N GLY A 73 -7.60 5.09 -0.73
CA GLY A 73 -8.64 6.10 -0.70
C GLY A 73 -8.83 6.79 -2.07
N ALA A 74 -7.75 7.19 -2.73
CA ALA A 74 -7.80 7.79 -4.06
C ALA A 74 -8.39 6.82 -5.11
N ILE A 75 -8.02 5.53 -5.06
CA ILE A 75 -8.55 4.49 -5.96
C ILE A 75 -10.02 4.23 -5.69
N VAL A 76 -10.42 4.07 -4.43
CA VAL A 76 -11.82 3.89 -4.03
C VAL A 76 -12.65 5.07 -4.49
N ARG A 77 -12.21 6.30 -4.18
CA ARG A 77 -12.91 7.52 -4.60
C ARG A 77 -13.11 7.55 -6.10
N TYR A 78 -12.05 7.29 -6.88
CA TYR A 78 -12.16 7.26 -8.34
C TYR A 78 -13.22 6.24 -8.81
N ARG A 79 -13.15 5.01 -8.32
CA ARG A 79 -14.07 3.93 -8.69
C ARG A 79 -15.51 4.24 -8.30
N VAL A 80 -15.73 4.80 -7.11
CA VAL A 80 -17.06 5.20 -6.62
C VAL A 80 -17.64 6.32 -7.48
N LEU A 81 -16.90 7.40 -7.70
CA LEU A 81 -17.39 8.53 -8.50
C LEU A 81 -17.74 8.09 -9.93
N VAL A 82 -16.92 7.22 -10.54
CA VAL A 82 -17.22 6.62 -11.87
C VAL A 82 -18.46 5.73 -11.79
N ARG A 83 -18.56 4.86 -10.79
CA ARG A 83 -19.68 3.90 -10.65
C ARG A 83 -21.04 4.60 -10.51
N PHE A 84 -21.06 5.71 -9.80
CA PHE A 84 -22.27 6.52 -9.54
C PHE A 84 -22.41 7.74 -10.46
N ALA A 85 -21.58 7.84 -11.52
CA ALA A 85 -21.62 8.94 -12.48
C ALA A 85 -21.56 10.34 -11.83
N LEU A 86 -20.77 10.48 -10.76
CA LEU A 86 -20.56 11.73 -10.04
C LEU A 86 -19.41 12.55 -10.66
N ALA A 87 -19.41 13.85 -10.39
CA ALA A 87 -18.41 14.76 -10.94
C ALA A 87 -16.99 14.39 -10.53
N MET A 88 -16.07 14.43 -11.51
CA MET A 88 -14.66 14.15 -11.33
C MET A 88 -13.84 15.39 -11.65
N THR A 89 -13.00 15.85 -10.70
CA THR A 89 -12.09 16.97 -10.93
C THR A 89 -10.75 16.48 -11.47
N GLU A 90 -10.01 17.34 -12.18
CA GLU A 90 -8.67 17.01 -12.68
C GLU A 90 -7.71 16.64 -11.55
N GLU A 91 -7.80 17.33 -10.42
CA GLU A 91 -7.03 17.04 -9.20
C GLU A 91 -7.23 15.60 -8.72
N ARG A 92 -8.48 15.14 -8.65
CA ARG A 92 -8.82 13.78 -8.21
C ARG A 92 -8.38 12.71 -9.21
N VAL A 93 -8.40 13.03 -10.50
CA VAL A 93 -7.79 12.18 -11.53
C VAL A 93 -6.27 12.12 -11.35
N GLY A 94 -5.65 13.25 -11.00
CA GLY A 94 -4.23 13.33 -10.66
C GLY A 94 -3.86 12.44 -9.47
N GLU A 95 -4.60 12.52 -8.37
CA GLU A 95 -4.41 11.66 -7.20
C GLU A 95 -4.58 10.17 -7.53
N TRP A 96 -5.58 9.81 -8.36
CA TRP A 96 -5.74 8.44 -8.84
C TRP A 96 -4.56 7.97 -9.71
N LYS A 97 -4.06 8.82 -10.61
CA LYS A 97 -2.87 8.51 -11.43
C LYS A 97 -1.65 8.27 -10.55
N HIS A 98 -1.42 9.16 -9.58
CA HIS A 98 -0.33 9.04 -8.62
C HIS A 98 -0.41 7.73 -7.82
N ALA A 99 -1.60 7.38 -7.31
CA ALA A 99 -1.80 6.10 -6.62
C ALA A 99 -1.42 4.90 -7.51
N ASN A 100 -1.77 4.92 -8.81
CA ASN A 100 -1.39 3.85 -9.73
C ASN A 100 0.11 3.82 -10.04
N GLU A 101 0.80 4.96 -10.00
CA GLU A 101 2.26 5.02 -10.11
C GLU A 101 2.94 4.36 -8.91
N VAL A 102 2.48 4.66 -7.68
CA VAL A 102 2.94 3.99 -6.46
C VAL A 102 2.72 2.47 -6.53
N LEU A 103 1.55 2.02 -7.01
CA LEU A 103 1.28 0.59 -7.21
C LEU A 103 2.19 -0.06 -8.26
N ARG A 104 2.61 0.69 -9.29
CA ARG A 104 3.59 0.22 -10.27
C ARG A 104 4.98 0.08 -9.65
N GLU A 105 5.39 1.03 -8.83
CA GLU A 105 6.66 0.96 -8.10
C GLU A 105 6.71 -0.21 -7.10
N LEU A 106 5.61 -0.44 -6.37
CA LEU A 106 5.44 -1.62 -5.53
C LEU A 106 5.61 -2.92 -6.33
N SER A 107 4.99 -3.01 -7.50
CA SER A 107 5.10 -4.20 -8.37
C SER A 107 6.51 -4.42 -8.89
N SER A 108 7.27 -3.34 -9.09
CA SER A 108 8.68 -3.42 -9.53
C SER A 108 9.65 -3.79 -8.41
N GLY A 109 9.20 -3.77 -7.14
CA GLY A 109 10.06 -3.94 -5.97
C GLY A 109 10.95 -2.73 -5.66
N SER A 110 10.72 -1.59 -6.33
CA SER A 110 11.42 -0.32 -6.06
C SER A 110 10.90 0.39 -4.80
N TYR A 111 9.66 0.13 -4.41
CA TYR A 111 9.06 0.61 -3.16
C TYR A 111 8.96 -0.55 -2.15
N VAL A 112 9.43 -0.32 -0.92
CA VAL A 112 9.38 -1.30 0.17
C VAL A 112 8.57 -0.69 1.31
N ILE A 113 7.50 -1.38 1.69
CA ILE A 113 6.66 -1.03 2.83
C ILE A 113 7.42 -1.36 4.11
N ALA A 114 7.54 -0.40 5.03
CA ALA A 114 8.32 -0.59 6.24
C ALA A 114 7.70 -1.72 7.08
N ASP A 115 8.54 -2.68 7.46
CA ASP A 115 8.09 -3.82 8.26
C ASP A 115 7.95 -3.38 9.72
N ASP A 116 6.71 -3.23 10.21
CA ASP A 116 6.38 -3.09 11.64
C ASP A 116 6.62 -4.40 12.41
N ALA A 117 7.70 -5.13 12.12
CA ALA A 117 8.17 -6.28 12.90
C ALA A 117 9.57 -6.75 12.45
N SER A 118 10.54 -5.84 12.37
CA SER A 118 11.93 -6.28 12.49
C SER A 118 12.70 -5.31 13.36
N GLY A 119 12.64 -5.53 14.67
CA GLY A 119 13.71 -5.19 15.60
C GLY A 119 15.01 -5.96 15.30
N LYS A 120 15.37 -6.14 14.03
CA LYS A 120 16.74 -6.39 13.62
C LYS A 120 17.28 -5.03 13.22
N THR A 121 18.12 -4.50 14.10
CA THR A 121 19.12 -3.49 13.75
C THR A 121 19.63 -3.77 12.33
N PRO A 122 19.71 -2.77 11.44
CA PRO A 122 20.33 -2.97 10.14
C PRO A 122 21.72 -3.58 10.39
N SER A 123 21.92 -4.84 9.99
CA SER A 123 23.27 -5.39 9.97
C SER A 123 24.02 -4.57 8.93
N PRO A 124 25.11 -3.88 9.30
CA PRO A 124 25.93 -3.21 8.30
C PRO A 124 26.33 -4.28 7.30
N HIS A 125 26.06 -4.04 6.01
CA HIS A 125 26.68 -4.79 4.94
C HIS A 125 28.19 -4.53 5.04
N TYR A 126 28.89 -5.36 5.82
CA TYR A 126 30.34 -5.36 5.87
C TYR A 126 30.81 -6.01 4.56
N SER A 127 30.96 -5.21 3.51
CA SER A 127 31.68 -5.56 2.28
C SER A 127 33.20 -5.46 2.47
N GLY A 128 33.68 -5.68 3.70
CA GLY A 128 35.10 -5.70 4.06
C GLY A 128 35.52 -7.12 4.40
N ARG A 129 36.60 -7.60 3.76
CA ARG A 129 37.28 -8.86 4.12
C ARG A 129 37.50 -8.93 5.64
N PRO A 130 37.34 -10.11 6.28
CA PRO A 130 37.62 -10.24 7.70
C PRO A 130 39.06 -9.82 7.99
N PRO A 131 39.34 -9.10 9.09
CA PRO A 131 40.72 -8.86 9.52
C PRO A 131 41.36 -10.21 9.78
N ARG A 132 42.35 -10.55 8.96
CA ARG A 132 43.23 -11.70 9.18
C ARG A 132 44.03 -11.35 10.43
N TRP A 133 43.62 -11.85 11.59
CA TRP A 133 44.44 -11.83 12.80
C TRP A 133 45.72 -12.59 12.49
N GLY A 134 46.74 -11.84 12.08
CA GLY A 134 48.08 -12.36 11.83
C GLY A 134 48.66 -12.82 13.14
N MET A 135 48.93 -14.12 13.23
CA MET A 135 49.86 -14.68 14.20
C MET A 135 51.22 -14.00 13.97
N SER A 136 51.59 -13.03 14.80
CA SER A 136 52.99 -12.62 14.92
C SER A 136 53.72 -13.65 15.78
N ARG A 137 54.18 -14.73 15.13
CA ARG A 137 55.40 -15.40 15.56
C ARG A 137 56.57 -14.62 14.95
N HIS A 138 57.34 -13.95 15.78
CA HIS A 138 58.77 -13.79 15.52
C HIS A 138 59.50 -13.81 16.86
N GLY A 139 60.28 -14.87 17.07
CA GLY A 139 61.28 -14.91 18.11
C GLY A 139 62.58 -14.25 17.64
N GLY A 140 63.37 -13.83 18.63
CA GLY A 140 64.81 -14.04 18.64
C GLY A 140 65.72 -12.86 18.25
N VAL A 141 66.69 -12.63 19.17
CA VAL A 141 68.06 -12.08 18.99
C VAL A 141 68.12 -10.53 18.98
N MET A 142 68.90 -9.82 19.81
CA MET A 142 70.16 -10.07 20.55
C MET A 142 70.04 -9.78 22.05
#